data_AF-A0A935VTG9-F1
#
_entry.id   AF-A0A935VTG9-F1
#
_cell.length_a   1.000
_cell.length_b   1.000
_cell.length_c   1.000
_cell.angle_alpha   90.00
_cell.angle_beta   90.00
_cell.angle_gamma   90.00
#
_symmetry.space_group_name_H-M   'P 1'
#
loop_
_entity.id
_entity.type
_entity.pdbx_description
1 polymer ?
#
loop_
_entity_poly.entity_id
_entity_poly.type
_entity_poly.pdbx_seq_one_letter_code
_entity_poly.pdbx_strand_id
1 'polypeptide(L)'
;MLRIVFGVIGGFISWIMVWFVSEKGLSAIWPAFGVHQKAFEEAIKNGGQFTADTTMLLTHIVTGSIVSVMAGSLAALIAGENSRAPLFVGILLLLMGIAKAVMSWQHVPIWYHVIFTAMLLPMAIVGGRLVTTNQ
;
A
#
# COMPACT_ATOMS: atom_id res chain seq x y z
N MET A 1 2.39 25.26 -2.62
CA MET A 1 2.46 24.60 -1.30
C MET A 1 1.13 23.96 -0.91
N LEU A 2 0.02 24.71 -0.82
CA LEU A 2 -1.28 24.16 -0.43
C LEU A 2 -1.77 23.00 -1.33
N ARG A 3 -1.62 23.13 -2.66
CA ARG A 3 -1.95 22.04 -3.61
C ARG A 3 -1.14 20.77 -3.39
N ILE A 4 0.14 20.90 -3.03
CA ILE A 4 1.00 19.75 -2.70
C ILE A 4 0.48 19.06 -1.45
N VAL A 5 0.12 19.81 -0.40
CA VAL A 5 -0.46 19.25 0.84
C VAL A 5 -1.76 18.50 0.53
N PHE A 6 -2.67 19.10 -0.25
CA PHE A 6 -3.90 18.41 -0.66
C PHE A 6 -3.63 17.18 -1.52
N GLY A 7 -2.63 17.23 -2.40
CA GLY A 7 -2.22 16.06 -3.18
C GLY A 7 -1.69 14.95 -2.29
N VAL A 8 -0.88 15.28 -1.28
CA VAL A 8 -0.37 14.29 -0.34
C VAL A 8 -1.49 13.65 0.47
N ILE A 9 -2.41 14.45 1.01
CA ILE A 9 -3.56 13.97 1.76
C ILE A 9 -4.46 13.10 0.86
N GLY A 10 -4.80 13.59 -0.34
CA GLY A 10 -5.67 12.89 -1.28
C GLY A 10 -5.07 11.55 -1.74
N GLY A 11 -3.78 11.55 -2.10
CA GLY A 11 -3.05 10.34 -2.46
C GLY A 11 -3.03 9.33 -1.33
N PHE A 12 -2.71 9.75 -0.11
CA PHE A 12 -2.68 8.86 1.05
C PHE A 12 -4.06 8.29 1.42
N ILE A 13 -5.11 9.12 1.44
CA ILE A 13 -6.48 8.66 1.70
C ILE A 13 -6.92 7.67 0.60
N SER A 14 -6.60 7.95 -0.67
CA SER A 14 -6.92 7.03 -1.77
C SER A 14 -6.22 5.69 -1.62
N TRP A 15 -4.96 5.68 -1.17
CA TRP A 15 -4.24 4.45 -0.89
C TRP A 15 -4.97 3.60 0.15
N ILE A 16 -5.36 4.21 1.28
CA ILE A 16 -6.12 3.53 2.35
C ILE A 16 -7.42 2.94 1.79
N MET A 17 -8.21 3.76 1.09
CA MET A 17 -9.50 3.33 0.57
C MET A 17 -9.36 2.18 -0.43
N VAL A 18 -8.48 2.32 -1.43
CA VAL A 18 -8.30 1.32 -2.47
C VAL A 18 -7.68 0.04 -1.89
N TRP A 19 -6.79 0.14 -0.91
CA TRP A 19 -6.24 -1.02 -0.20
C TRP A 19 -7.36 -1.85 0.45
N PHE A 20 -8.19 -1.23 1.29
CA PHE A 20 -9.29 -1.93 1.97
C PHE A 20 -10.35 -2.46 1.00
N VAL A 21 -10.67 -1.72 -0.05
CA VAL A 21 -11.59 -2.19 -1.10
C VAL A 21 -11.00 -3.39 -1.83
N SER A 22 -9.70 -3.38 -2.12
CA SER A 22 -9.01 -4.49 -2.79
C SER A 22 -9.00 -5.74 -1.90
N GLU A 23 -8.69 -5.61 -0.61
CA GLU A 23 -8.73 -6.75 0.32
C GLU A 23 -10.13 -7.37 0.43
N LYS A 24 -11.17 -6.54 0.57
CA LYS A 24 -12.55 -7.01 0.62
C LYS A 24 -13.00 -7.64 -0.70
N GLY A 25 -12.66 -7.00 -1.82
CA GLY A 25 -12.97 -7.50 -3.16
C GLY A 25 -12.32 -8.85 -3.43
N LEU A 26 -11.02 -8.98 -3.17
CA LEU A 26 -10.29 -10.24 -3.28
C LEU A 26 -10.87 -11.31 -2.36
N SER A 27 -11.20 -10.95 -1.12
CA SER A 27 -11.83 -11.89 -0.17
C SER A 27 -13.20 -12.40 -0.63
N ALA A 28 -13.97 -11.57 -1.36
CA ALA A 28 -15.28 -11.94 -1.86
C ALA A 28 -15.22 -12.87 -3.08
N ILE A 29 -14.26 -12.66 -3.98
CA ILE A 29 -14.11 -13.46 -5.21
C ILE A 29 -13.17 -14.66 -5.05
N TRP A 30 -12.29 -14.64 -4.04
CA TRP A 30 -11.34 -15.70 -3.72
C TRP A 30 -11.47 -16.09 -2.24
N PRO A 31 -12.35 -17.05 -1.91
CA PRO A 31 -12.63 -17.41 -0.52
C PRO A 31 -11.40 -17.81 0.30
N ALA A 32 -10.43 -18.51 -0.31
CA ALA A 32 -9.19 -18.89 0.37
C ALA A 32 -8.34 -17.68 0.79
N PHE A 33 -8.32 -16.61 -0.02
CA PHE A 33 -7.69 -15.33 0.36
C PHE A 33 -8.42 -14.72 1.57
N GLY A 34 -9.75 -14.71 1.57
CA GLY A 34 -10.53 -14.18 2.69
C GLY A 34 -10.35 -14.95 3.99
N VAL A 35 -10.23 -16.28 3.94
CA VAL A 35 -9.91 -17.11 5.12
C VAL A 35 -8.51 -16.79 5.64
N HIS A 36 -7.52 -16.69 4.74
CA HIS A 36 -6.15 -16.34 5.11
C HIS A 36 -6.05 -14.96 5.76
N GLN A 37 -6.75 -13.97 5.20
CA GLN A 37 -6.78 -12.61 5.73
C GLN A 37 -7.42 -12.53 7.12
N LYS A 38 -8.51 -13.27 7.36
CA LYS A 38 -9.14 -13.35 8.69
C LYS A 38 -8.22 -14.03 9.70
N ALA A 39 -7.58 -15.13 9.33
CA ALA A 39 -6.62 -15.81 10.21
C ALA A 39 -5.45 -14.88 10.58
N PHE A 40 -4.97 -14.07 9.63
CA PHE A 40 -3.96 -13.05 9.91
C PHE A 40 -4.46 -11.98 10.87
N GLU A 41 -5.66 -11.44 10.62
CA GLU A 41 -6.27 -10.42 11.48
C GLU A 41 -6.50 -10.92 12.91
N GLU A 42 -6.98 -12.15 13.06
CA GLU A 42 -7.16 -12.81 14.36
C GLU A 42 -5.83 -12.98 15.09
N ALA A 43 -4.77 -13.42 14.41
CA ALA A 43 -3.44 -13.57 15.00
C ALA A 43 -2.86 -12.23 15.48
N ILE A 44 -3.07 -11.15 14.71
CA ILE A 44 -2.61 -9.79 15.09
C ILE A 44 -3.41 -9.25 16.29
N LYS A 45 -4.73 -9.47 16.33
CA LYS A 45 -5.61 -8.91 17.38
C LYS A 45 -5.58 -9.68 18.69
N ASN A 46 -5.66 -11.00 18.61
CA ASN A 46 -5.86 -11.87 19.76
C ASN A 46 -4.59 -12.63 20.15
N GLY A 47 -3.52 -12.50 19.36
CA GLY A 47 -2.38 -13.40 19.42
C GLY A 47 -2.73 -14.77 18.84
N GLY A 48 -1.74 -15.46 18.31
CA GLY A 48 -1.94 -16.80 17.74
C GLY A 48 -0.86 -17.22 16.78
N GLN A 49 -0.91 -18.49 16.38
CA GLN A 49 -0.07 -18.97 15.29
C GLN A 49 -0.70 -18.59 13.96
N PHE A 50 0.13 -18.05 13.07
CA PHE A 50 -0.25 -17.74 11.70
C PHE A 50 0.80 -18.34 10.77
N THR A 51 0.32 -19.07 9.77
CA THR A 51 1.18 -19.61 8.72
C THR A 51 1.01 -18.76 7.47
N ALA A 52 2.08 -18.03 7.12
CA ALA A 52 2.07 -17.22 5.92
C ALA A 52 2.05 -18.10 4.66
N ASP A 53 1.15 -17.78 3.73
CA ASP A 53 1.06 -18.42 2.43
C ASP A 53 1.75 -17.53 1.38
N THR A 54 2.72 -18.08 0.66
CA THR A 54 3.52 -17.33 -0.32
C THR A 54 2.65 -16.70 -1.42
N THR A 55 1.60 -17.38 -1.86
CA THR A 55 0.68 -16.88 -2.90
C THR A 55 -0.05 -15.64 -2.39
N MET A 56 -0.52 -15.68 -1.15
CA MET A 56 -1.21 -14.55 -0.52
C MET A 56 -0.26 -13.37 -0.30
N LEU A 57 0.98 -13.62 0.09
CA LEU A 57 2.01 -12.60 0.23
C LEU A 57 2.36 -11.93 -1.11
N LEU A 58 2.56 -12.73 -2.17
CA LEU A 58 2.81 -12.21 -3.51
C LEU A 58 1.63 -11.40 -4.04
N THR A 59 0.40 -11.84 -3.77
CA THR A 59 -0.82 -11.09 -4.11
C THR A 59 -0.81 -9.73 -3.45
N HIS A 60 -0.48 -9.64 -2.15
CA HIS A 60 -0.35 -8.36 -1.46
C HIS A 60 0.76 -7.47 -2.04
N ILE A 61 1.89 -8.03 -2.48
CA ILE A 61 2.96 -7.26 -3.15
C ILE A 61 2.44 -6.66 -4.46
N VAL A 62 1.75 -7.46 -5.29
CA VAL A 62 1.19 -6.98 -6.56
C VAL A 62 0.12 -5.92 -6.32
N THR A 63 -0.84 -6.19 -5.44
CA THR A 63 -1.89 -5.23 -5.07
C THR A 63 -1.28 -3.96 -4.49
N GLY A 64 -0.34 -4.07 -3.54
CA GLY A 64 0.33 -2.92 -2.94
C GLY A 64 1.10 -2.07 -3.95
N SER A 65 1.71 -2.70 -4.95
CA SER A 65 2.36 -1.98 -6.05
C SER A 65 1.35 -1.15 -6.84
N ILE A 66 0.25 -1.77 -7.27
CA ILE A 66 -0.81 -1.11 -8.05
C ILE A 66 -1.43 0.04 -7.25
N VAL A 67 -1.79 -0.19 -6.00
CA VAL A 67 -2.42 0.83 -5.15
C VAL A 67 -1.46 1.98 -4.85
N SER A 68 -0.16 1.72 -4.72
CA SER A 68 0.85 2.78 -4.54
C SER A 68 1.03 3.63 -5.81
N VAL A 69 0.99 3.02 -7.00
CA VAL A 69 0.95 3.75 -8.27
C VAL A 69 -0.27 4.67 -8.30
N MET A 70 -1.46 4.14 -8.02
CA MET A 70 -2.69 4.93 -8.01
C MET A 70 -2.62 6.11 -7.04
N ALA A 71 -2.08 5.90 -5.84
CA ALA A 71 -1.90 6.93 -4.84
C ALA A 71 -0.97 8.05 -5.31
N GLY A 72 0.17 7.68 -5.92
CA GLY A 72 1.11 8.63 -6.49
C GLY A 72 0.54 9.42 -7.66
N SER A 73 -0.19 8.75 -8.56
CA SER A 73 -0.90 9.42 -9.67
C SER A 73 -1.94 10.41 -9.16
N LEU A 74 -2.76 10.03 -8.19
CA LEU A 74 -3.77 10.92 -7.63
C LEU A 74 -3.14 12.11 -6.91
N ALA A 75 -2.05 11.88 -6.18
CA ALA A 75 -1.28 12.95 -5.54
C ALA A 75 -0.78 13.96 -6.58
N ALA A 76 -0.26 13.48 -7.71
CA ALA A 76 0.21 14.35 -8.79
C ALA A 76 -0.92 15.15 -9.44
N LEU A 77 -2.07 14.50 -9.71
CA LEU A 77 -3.24 15.14 -10.30
C LEU A 77 -3.77 16.29 -9.44
N ILE A 78 -3.92 16.06 -8.13
CA ILE A 78 -4.42 17.07 -7.19
C ILE A 78 -3.40 18.19 -7.00
N ALA A 79 -2.12 17.83 -6.86
CA ALA A 79 -1.05 18.81 -6.67
C ALA A 79 -0.80 19.67 -7.93
N GLY A 80 -1.11 19.13 -9.12
CA GLY A 80 -0.78 19.74 -10.40
C GLY A 80 0.71 19.66 -10.74
N GLU A 81 1.45 18.73 -10.14
CA GLU A 81 2.86 18.47 -10.38
C GLU A 81 3.19 16.99 -10.12
N ASN A 82 4.28 16.47 -10.68
CA ASN A 82 4.54 15.02 -10.74
C ASN A 82 5.80 14.55 -9.97
N SER A 83 6.33 15.38 -9.07
CA SER A 83 7.58 15.14 -8.37
C SER A 83 7.41 15.14 -6.85
N ARG A 84 7.01 16.26 -6.24
CA ARG A 84 7.06 16.47 -4.78
C ARG A 84 5.95 15.74 -4.05
N ALA A 85 4.70 15.91 -4.46
CA ALA A 85 3.54 15.27 -3.84
C ALA A 85 3.63 13.74 -3.96
N PRO A 86 3.95 13.14 -5.13
CA PRO A 86 4.17 11.69 -5.22
C PRO A 86 5.31 11.19 -4.33
N LEU A 87 6.42 11.95 -4.21
CA LEU A 87 7.51 11.64 -3.30
C LEU A 87 7.05 11.64 -1.84
N PHE A 88 6.36 12.68 -1.38
CA PHE A 88 5.89 12.78 -0.01
C PHE A 88 4.83 11.73 0.33
N VAL A 89 3.92 11.41 -0.60
CA VAL A 89 3.01 10.26 -0.43
C VAL A 89 3.81 8.97 -0.32
N GLY A 90 4.77 8.74 -1.22
CA GLY A 90 5.63 7.56 -1.15
C GLY A 90 6.38 7.42 0.18
N ILE A 91 6.83 8.52 0.77
CA ILE A 91 7.45 8.53 2.11
C ILE A 91 6.42 8.13 3.18
N LEU A 92 5.21 8.68 3.15
CA LEU A 92 4.15 8.29 4.08
C LEU A 92 3.78 6.81 3.94
N LEU A 93 3.70 6.31 2.71
CA LEU A 93 3.45 4.89 2.45
C LEU A 93 4.59 4.02 2.96
N LEU A 94 5.85 4.43 2.74
CA LEU A 94 7.02 3.73 3.27
C LEU A 94 6.97 3.62 4.81
N LEU A 95 6.64 4.73 5.49
CA LEU A 95 6.46 4.73 6.95
C LEU A 95 5.32 3.80 7.39
N MET A 96 4.21 3.78 6.66
CA MET A 96 3.12 2.83 6.91
C MET A 96 3.56 1.36 6.69
N GLY A 97 4.36 1.10 5.66
CA GLY A 97 4.96 -0.21 5.40
C GLY A 97 5.87 -0.67 6.53
N ILE A 98 6.71 0.22 7.06
CA ILE A 98 7.56 -0.04 8.23
C ILE A 98 6.68 -0.35 9.46
N ALA A 99 5.65 0.46 9.73
CA ALA A 99 4.73 0.22 10.83
C ALA A 99 4.06 -1.15 10.72
N LYS A 100 3.55 -1.50 9.53
CA LYS A 100 2.99 -2.83 9.25
C LYS A 100 4.02 -3.93 9.49
N ALA A 101 5.26 -3.75 9.02
CA ALA A 101 6.32 -4.75 9.19
C ALA A 101 6.62 -5.00 10.68
N VAL A 102 6.69 -3.95 11.49
CA VAL A 102 6.86 -4.09 12.95
C VAL A 102 5.68 -4.84 13.57
N MET A 103 4.44 -4.50 13.21
CA MET A 103 3.24 -5.15 13.75
C MET A 103 3.13 -6.64 13.38
N SER A 104 3.71 -7.04 12.25
CA SER A 104 3.54 -8.40 11.70
C SER A 104 4.83 -9.22 11.65
N TRP A 105 5.90 -8.73 12.30
CA TRP A 105 7.24 -9.29 12.23
C TRP A 105 7.33 -10.77 12.60
N GLN A 106 6.53 -11.20 13.58
CA GLN A 106 6.53 -12.59 14.05
C GLN A 106 5.67 -13.53 13.19
N HIS A 107 4.86 -12.99 12.30
CA HIS A 107 3.87 -13.75 11.52
C HIS A 107 4.26 -13.92 10.06
N VAL A 108 5.10 -13.04 9.53
CA VAL A 108 5.36 -12.93 8.10
C VAL A 108 6.87 -12.97 7.85
N PRO A 109 7.34 -13.67 6.79
CA PRO A 109 8.77 -13.81 6.54
C PRO A 109 9.43 -12.47 6.16
N ILE A 110 10.71 -12.35 6.53
CA ILE A 110 11.49 -11.11 6.39
C ILE A 110 11.58 -10.61 4.93
N TRP A 111 11.63 -11.53 3.95
CA TRP A 111 11.70 -11.17 2.53
C TRP A 111 10.48 -10.36 2.10
N TYR A 112 9.29 -10.69 2.64
CA TYR A 112 8.08 -9.97 2.32
C TYR A 112 8.12 -8.56 2.89
N HIS A 113 8.55 -8.40 4.15
CA HIS A 113 8.68 -7.07 4.76
C HIS A 113 9.60 -6.17 3.96
N VAL A 114 10.75 -6.69 3.53
CA VAL A 114 11.72 -5.93 2.73
C VAL A 114 11.12 -5.53 1.39
N ILE A 115 10.59 -6.50 0.62
CA ILE A 115 10.08 -6.23 -0.73
C ILE A 115 8.84 -5.32 -0.67
N PHE A 116 7.85 -5.68 0.15
CA PHE A 116 6.60 -4.94 0.26
C PHE A 116 6.83 -3.50 0.72
N THR A 117 7.72 -3.26 1.68
CA THR A 117 7.97 -1.92 2.21
C THR A 117 8.80 -1.09 1.23
N ALA A 118 9.88 -1.66 0.71
CA ALA A 118 10.79 -0.95 -0.19
C ALA A 118 10.11 -0.53 -1.51
N MET A 119 9.10 -1.27 -1.97
CA MET A 119 8.41 -0.93 -3.22
C MET A 119 7.41 0.24 -3.10
N LEU A 120 6.92 0.58 -1.91
CA LEU A 120 5.83 1.58 -1.77
C LEU A 120 6.24 2.95 -2.30
N LEU A 121 7.43 3.41 -1.90
CA LEU A 121 8.00 4.69 -2.33
C LEU A 121 8.24 4.75 -3.85
N PRO A 122 9.01 3.84 -4.48
CA PRO A 122 9.27 3.90 -5.91
C PRO A 122 7.98 3.76 -6.73
N MET A 123 7.02 2.93 -6.31
CA MET A 123 5.76 2.80 -7.04
C MET A 123 4.89 4.05 -6.96
N ALA A 124 4.89 4.77 -5.83
CA ALA A 124 4.24 6.09 -5.75
C ALA A 124 4.91 7.12 -6.68
N ILE A 125 6.24 7.14 -6.75
CA ILE A 125 6.98 8.02 -7.67
C ILE A 125 6.65 7.67 -9.14
N VAL A 126 6.62 6.38 -9.48
CA VAL A 126 6.21 5.91 -10.82
C VAL A 126 4.80 6.40 -11.14
N GLY A 127 3.86 6.25 -10.22
CA GLY A 127 2.48 6.74 -10.38
C GLY A 127 2.41 8.24 -10.65
N GLY A 128 3.19 9.04 -9.93
CA GLY A 128 3.29 10.47 -10.18
C GLY A 128 3.76 10.79 -11.59
N ARG A 129 4.81 10.11 -12.07
CA ARG A 129 5.41 10.32 -13.40
C ARG A 129 4.51 9.92 -14.56
N LEU A 130 3.54 9.03 -14.34
CA LEU A 130 2.54 8.65 -15.34
C LEU A 130 1.52 9.76 -15.62
N VAL A 131 1.45 10.77 -14.75
CA VAL A 131 0.53 11.90 -14.90
C VAL A 131 1.20 13.06 -15.63
N THR A 132 0.62 13.44 -16.76
CA THR A 132 1.00 14.66 -17.47
C THR A 132 0.44 15.87 -16.74
N THR A 133 1.33 16.70 -16.22
CA THR A 133 0.98 17.98 -15.57
C THR A 133 1.54 19.12 -16.40
N ASN A 134 0.75 20.16 -16.65
CA ASN A 134 1.23 21.41 -17.25
C ASN A 134 2.05 22.16 -16.18
N GLN A 135 3.30 21.76 -15.98
CA GLN A 135 4.28 22.50 -15.18
C GLN A 135 4.98 23.54 -16.03
#